data_AF-A0A7C1T6I1-F1
#
_entry.id   AF-A0A7C1T6I1-F1
#
_cell.length_a   1.000
_cell.length_b   1.000
_cell.length_c   1.000
_cell.angle_alpha   90.00
_cell.angle_beta   90.00
_cell.angle_gamma   90.00
#
_symmetry.space_group_name_H-M   'P 1'
#
loop_
_entity.id
_entity.type
_entity.pdbx_description
1 polymer ?
#
loop_
_entity_poly.entity_id
_entity_poly.type
_entity_poly.pdbx_seq_one_letter_code
_entity_poly.pdbx_strand_id
1 'polypeptide(L)' 'MSTQSRIGPKDPCPCGSGKKYKKCCRLRDLSVSASEMTEPELATYISQCFKVMREGGTADI' A
#
# COMPACT_ATOMS: atom_id res chain seq x y z
N MET A 1 -1.51 29.43 -3.64
CA MET A 1 -0.20 28.79 -3.35
C MET A 1 -0.42 27.81 -2.21
N SER A 2 -0.71 26.54 -2.49
CA SER A 2 -0.96 25.54 -1.44
C SER A 2 0.38 25.05 -0.91
N THR A 3 0.78 25.55 0.26
CA THR A 3 1.99 25.14 0.96
C THR A 3 1.81 23.73 1.49
N GLN A 4 2.24 22.74 0.70
CA GLN A 4 2.36 21.35 1.13
C GLN A 4 3.41 21.31 2.26
N SER A 5 2.95 21.43 3.50
CA SER A 5 3.79 21.24 4.68
C SER A 5 4.35 19.83 4.62
N ARG A 6 5.68 19.73 4.46
CA ARG A 6 6.40 18.44 4.43
C ARG A 6 6.30 17.83 5.84
N ILE A 7 5.20 17.12 6.12
CA ILE A 7 4.98 16.45 7.40
C ILE A 7 6.00 15.31 7.52
N GLY A 8 6.84 15.40 8.54
CA GLY A 8 7.83 14.37 8.82
C GLY A 8 7.16 13.07 9.31
N PRO A 9 7.77 11.90 9.09
CA PRO A 9 7.21 10.62 9.51
C PRO A 9 6.99 10.50 11.04
N LYS A 10 7.74 11.25 11.85
CA LYS A 10 7.63 11.22 13.32
C LYS A 10 6.61 12.22 13.87
N ASP A 11 6.21 13.21 13.08
CA ASP A 11 5.27 14.26 13.46
C ASP A 11 3.86 13.72 13.73
N PRO A 12 3.06 14.42 14.54
CA PRO A 12 1.64 14.11 14.67
C PRO A 12 0.94 14.20 13.30
N CYS A 13 0.05 13.24 13.02
CA CYS A 13 -0.70 13.21 11.78
C CYS A 13 -1.65 14.42 11.70
N PRO A 14 -1.67 15.18 10.59
CA PRO A 14 -2.60 16.31 10.41
C PRO A 14 -4.06 15.87 10.27
N CYS A 15 -4.31 14.57 10.17
CA CYS A 15 -5.63 13.97 10.05
C CYS A 15 -6.47 14.01 11.33
N GLY A 16 -5.95 14.58 12.42
CA GLY A 16 -6.67 14.68 13.70
C GLY A 16 -6.68 13.40 14.54
N SER A 17 -6.10 12.29 14.05
CA SER A 17 -6.14 10.98 14.73
C SER A 17 -5.27 10.88 16.00
N GLY A 18 -4.48 11.89 16.35
CA GLY A 18 -3.54 11.86 17.48
C GLY A 18 -2.35 10.89 17.32
N LYS A 19 -2.27 10.16 16.21
CA LYS A 19 -1.21 9.18 15.89
C LYS A 19 -0.07 9.84 15.12
N LYS A 20 1.15 9.29 15.21
CA LYS A 20 2.30 9.72 14.38
C LYS A 20 2.01 9.48 12.90
N TYR A 21 2.45 10.38 12.01
CA TYR A 21 2.20 10.31 10.57
C TYR A 21 2.62 8.95 9.98
N LYS A 22 3.79 8.43 10.36
CA LYS A 22 4.28 7.10 9.93
C LYS A 22 3.44 5.91 10.37
N LYS A 23 2.53 6.07 11.33
CA LYS A 23 1.63 5.03 11.85
C LYS A 23 0.16 5.30 11.52
N CYS A 24 -0.11 6.35 10.74
CA CYS A 24 -1.45 6.79 10.41
C CYS A 24 -1.59 6.91 8.90
N CYS A 25 -1.71 8.13 8.33
CA CYS A 25 -1.89 8.33 6.90
C CYS A 25 -0.78 7.66 6.06
N ARG A 26 0.49 7.74 6.48
CA ARG A 26 1.57 7.06 5.74
C ARG A 26 1.39 5.54 5.66
N LEU A 27 0.89 4.88 6.71
CA LEU A 27 0.58 3.44 6.59
C LEU A 27 -0.63 3.20 5.72
N ARG A 28 -1.62 4.10 5.74
CA ARG A 28 -2.81 4.00 4.91
C ARG A 28 -2.45 4.03 3.43
N ASP A 29 -1.53 4.91 3.03
CA ASP A 29 -0.98 4.98 1.67
C ASP A 29 -0.16 3.73 1.29
N LEU A 30 0.58 3.13 2.23
CA LEU A 30 1.30 1.86 2.00
C LEU A 30 0.40 0.61 2.06
N SER A 31 -0.78 0.70 2.68
CA SER A 31 -1.75 -0.41 2.80
C SER A 31 -2.67 -0.56 1.59
N VAL A 32 -2.45 0.26 0.56
CA VAL A 32 -2.98 0.11 -0.81
C VAL A 32 -2.28 -1.07 -1.48
N SER A 33 -2.44 -2.28 -0.94
CA SER A 33 -1.94 -3.51 -1.59
C SER A 33 -2.74 -4.77 -1.25
N ALA A 34 -3.84 -4.64 -0.49
CA ALA A 34 -4.75 -5.77 -0.24
C ALA A 34 -6.20 -5.34 -0.02
N SER A 35 -6.42 -4.15 0.56
CA SER A 35 -7.77 -3.66 0.86
C SER A 35 -8.49 -2.94 -0.28
N GLU A 36 -7.76 -2.58 -1.35
CA GLU A 36 -8.31 -1.89 -2.54
C GLU A 36 -8.37 -2.78 -3.78
N MET A 37 -8.02 -4.07 -3.64
CA MET A 37 -8.23 -5.04 -4.71
C MET A 37 -9.68 -5.50 -4.64
N THR A 38 -10.43 -5.29 -5.72
CA THR A 38 -11.75 -5.90 -5.84
C THR A 38 -11.59 -7.43 -5.89
N GLU A 39 -12.57 -8.18 -5.38
CA GLU A 39 -12.62 -9.66 -5.45
C GLU A 39 -12.11 -10.26 -6.79
N PRO A 40 -12.51 -9.76 -7.98
CA PRO A 40 -12.01 -10.30 -9.25
C PRO A 40 -10.53 -10.02 -9.53
N GLU A 41 -10.00 -8.87 -9.08
CA GLU A 41 -8.59 -8.52 -9.26
C GLU A 41 -7.68 -9.38 -8.37
N LEU A 42 -8.11 -9.64 -7.13
CA LEU A 42 -7.37 -10.51 -6.20
C LEU A 42 -7.36 -11.97 -6.68
N ALA A 43 -8.50 -12.50 -7.16
CA ALA A 43 -8.58 -13.85 -7.70
C ALA A 43 -7.71 -14.02 -8.96
N THR A 44 -7.68 -13.02 -9.84
CA THR A 44 -6.84 -13.01 -11.04
C THR A 44 -5.35 -12.96 -10.66
N TYR A 45 -4.97 -12.11 -9.71
CA TYR A 45 -3.61 -12.01 -9.20
C TYR A 45 -3.13 -13.33 -8.57
N ILE A 46 -3.96 -13.95 -7.71
CA ILE A 46 -3.65 -15.23 -7.08
C ILE A 46 -3.53 -16.34 -8.15
N SER A 47 -4.43 -16.38 -9.13
CA SER A 47 -4.38 -17.34 -10.24
C SER A 47 -3.11 -17.18 -11.09
N GLN A 48 -2.73 -15.94 -11.41
CA GLN A 48 -1.50 -15.61 -12.10
C GLN A 48 -0.26 -16.03 -11.29
N CYS A 49 -0.24 -15.80 -9.98
CA CYS A 49 0.83 -16.26 -9.09
C CYS A 49 0.92 -17.79 -9.05
N PHE A 50 -0.21 -18.51 -8.96
CA PHE A 50 -0.24 -19.98 -9.04
C PHE A 50 0.29 -20.51 -10.38
N LYS A 51 0.08 -19.76 -11.47
CA LYS A 51 0.63 -20.10 -12.78
C LYS A 51 2.15 -19.89 -12.83
N VAL A 52 2.65 -18.75 -12.33
CA VAL A 52 4.09 -18.45 -12.23
C VAL A 52 4.83 -19.45 -11.34
N MET A 53 4.23 -19.84 -10.21
CA MET A 53 4.81 -20.84 -9.30
C MET A 53 4.89 -22.25 -9.92
N ARG A 54 4.00 -22.60 -10.86
CA ARG A 54 4.05 -23.90 -11.58
C ARG A 54 5.01 -23.89 -12.77
N GLU A 55 5.18 -22.75 -13.41
CA GLU A 55 5.98 -22.62 -14.63
C GLU A 55 7.43 -22.17 -14.36
N GLY A 56 7.82 -21.96 -13.09
CA GLY A 56 9.21 -21.71 -12.70
C GLY A 56 9.77 -20.36 -13.19
N GLY A 57 8.92 -19.33 -13.28
CA GLY A 57 9.34 -18.00 -13.72
C GLY A 57 10.13 -17.26 -12.65
N THR A 58 11.43 -17.05 -12.86
CA THR A 58 12.20 -16.05 -12.11
C THR A 58 11.63 -14.67 -12.45
N ALA A 59 11.01 -14.01 -11.48
CA ALA A 59 10.66 -12.60 -11.60
C ALA A 59 11.97 -11.80 -11.61
N ASP A 60 12.47 -11.48 -12.82
CA ASP A 60 13.56 -10.55 -13.02
C ASP A 60 13.02 -9.15 -12.70
N ILE A 61 13.57 -8.55 -11.63
CA ILE A 61 13.31 -7.17 -11.20
C ILE A 61 14.52 -6.31 -11.53
#